data_AF-A0A6S7I762-F1
#
_entry.id   AF-A0A6S7I762-F1
#
_cell.length_a   1.000
_cell.length_b   1.000
_cell.length_c   1.000
_cell.angle_alpha   90.00
_cell.angle_beta   90.00
_cell.angle_gamma   90.00
#
_symmetry.space_group_name_H-M   'P 1'
#
loop_
_entity.id
_entity.type
_entity.pdbx_description
1 polymer ?
#
loop_
_entity_poly.entity_id
_entity_poly.type
_entity_poly.pdbx_seq_one_letter_code
_entity_poly.pdbx_strand_id
1 'polypeptide(L)'
;MQYNAGQRTVMKALLNSLWDKLAQNEDVTVVSFVETLDDLLDLVNDRTVEVTSLDFISDNIARTTHRKTASLTPLPNRNVIIASFVTAYARLGLLKYLHKLGENVLYYDTDLVIFIEDRVNGKCLETGGYMGQMTDELIEKKTSKKWIEQFCSAGPKSYSYRTNVYMRYADDGSETKQRDEIVHVKGFTLKGDTKQLLTFDSINECIRDKTKEIEITYREFKNENTEIKEFDCFHKVTLPFYHPFMMTICGPTQSGKTHLMVEIIKDIDKLIIPTPDKLLYLYTAEQPIYEEIKEIVHGNYKTSSLKVCEFYDCTRLGIPTIENIKPLLGERTLLILDDLMVLAMSSKENTDNLNNLASRDSHHLNISVFFVCQNLNYGNGKLRNMRINSMYHLVFNSHTDSRDIELIAINKGIRLPTLRKVLADVGKKQYVLFDGCPHAPANTRVRTGILPDERTIIYDLEKQFV
;
A
#
# COMPACT_ATOMS: atom_id res chain seq x y z
N MET A 1 45.38 -21.95 10.89
CA MET A 1 45.18 -20.49 10.76
C MET A 1 44.29 -20.02 11.90
N GLN A 2 44.66 -18.93 12.58
CA GLN A 2 43.85 -18.30 13.62
C GLN A 2 42.64 -17.60 12.97
N TYR A 3 41.45 -17.70 13.56
CA TYR A 3 40.24 -17.08 13.02
C TYR A 3 40.31 -15.55 13.13
N ASN A 4 40.30 -14.84 12.01
CA ASN A 4 40.29 -13.38 11.95
C ASN A 4 39.01 -12.88 11.23
N ALA A 5 38.11 -12.27 12.00
CA ALA A 5 36.82 -11.79 11.49
C ALA A 5 36.98 -10.66 10.46
N GLY A 6 37.89 -9.70 10.71
CA GLY A 6 38.12 -8.58 9.80
C GLY A 6 38.68 -9.01 8.44
N GLN A 7 39.71 -9.87 8.46
CA GLN A 7 40.28 -10.43 7.22
C GLN A 7 39.25 -11.24 6.44
N ARG A 8 38.42 -12.04 7.13
CA ARG A 8 37.33 -12.80 6.49
C ARG A 8 36.33 -11.88 5.78
N THR A 9 35.93 -10.78 6.43
CA THR A 9 34.99 -9.81 5.83
C THR A 9 35.57 -9.17 4.57
N VAL A 10 36.84 -8.74 4.60
CA VAL A 10 37.52 -8.17 3.43
C VAL A 10 37.61 -9.17 2.29
N MET A 11 38.04 -10.40 2.57
CA MET A 11 38.16 -11.45 1.54
C MET A 11 36.80 -11.82 0.94
N LYS A 12 35.74 -11.90 1.76
CA LYS A 12 34.37 -12.11 1.28
C LYS A 12 33.90 -10.97 0.36
N ALA A 13 34.18 -9.72 0.74
CA ALA A 13 33.83 -8.56 -0.07
C ALA A 13 34.55 -8.56 -1.43
N LEU A 14 35.83 -8.93 -1.47
CA LEU A 14 36.62 -9.01 -2.71
C LEU A 14 36.08 -10.07 -3.67
N LEU A 15 35.78 -11.27 -3.17
CA LEU A 15 35.21 -12.36 -3.98
C LEU A 15 33.83 -11.99 -4.53
N ASN A 16 32.97 -11.37 -3.70
CA ASN A 16 31.63 -10.98 -4.12
C ASN A 16 31.66 -9.82 -5.13
N SER A 17 32.58 -8.86 -4.98
CA SER A 17 32.68 -7.71 -5.88
C SER A 17 33.15 -8.06 -7.29
N LEU A 18 33.82 -9.20 -7.46
CA LEU A 18 34.37 -9.62 -8.76
C LEU A 18 33.27 -9.84 -9.80
N TRP A 19 32.24 -10.62 -9.48
CA TRP A 19 31.18 -10.91 -10.44
C TRP A 19 30.23 -9.72 -10.63
N ASP A 20 30.01 -8.92 -9.58
CA ASP A 20 29.27 -7.65 -9.66
C ASP A 20 29.94 -6.71 -10.68
N LYS A 21 31.28 -6.66 -10.69
CA LYS A 21 32.02 -5.83 -11.62
C LYS A 21 31.84 -6.25 -13.08
N LEU A 22 31.70 -7.55 -13.34
CA LEU A 22 31.44 -8.10 -14.67
C LEU A 22 30.05 -7.71 -15.21
N ALA A 23 29.08 -7.46 -14.32
CA ALA A 23 27.69 -7.11 -14.63
C ALA A 23 27.36 -5.61 -14.51
N GLN A 24 28.36 -4.76 -14.24
CA GLN A 24 28.12 -3.34 -13.98
C GLN A 24 27.45 -2.65 -15.18
N ASN A 25 26.40 -1.88 -14.93
CA ASN A 25 25.69 -1.11 -15.98
C ASN A 25 26.60 0.00 -16.56
N GLU A 26 26.56 0.19 -17.88
CA GLU A 26 27.31 1.24 -18.60
C GLU A 26 26.56 2.58 -18.55
N ASP A 27 25.23 2.55 -18.51
CA ASP A 27 24.37 3.72 -18.45
C ASP A 27 24.27 4.27 -17.02
N VAL A 28 25.39 4.72 -16.48
CA VAL A 28 25.43 5.38 -15.16
C VAL A 28 25.07 6.86 -15.34
N THR A 29 23.99 7.26 -14.69
CA THR A 29 23.65 8.67 -14.55
C THR A 29 24.51 9.28 -13.45
N VAL A 30 25.24 10.33 -13.77
CA VAL A 30 26.17 11.02 -12.87
C VAL A 30 25.54 12.34 -12.45
N VAL A 31 25.64 12.65 -11.16
CA VAL A 31 25.27 13.95 -10.60
C VAL A 31 26.55 14.71 -10.32
N SER A 32 26.71 15.90 -10.91
CA SER A 32 27.80 16.81 -10.60
C SER A 32 27.27 18.14 -10.09
N PHE A 33 28.10 18.80 -9.27
CA PHE A 33 27.87 20.16 -8.81
C PHE A 33 28.82 21.08 -9.55
N VAL A 34 28.27 22.14 -10.13
CA VAL A 34 28.96 23.08 -11.00
C VAL A 34 28.85 24.46 -10.37
N GLU A 35 29.99 25.09 -10.14
CA GLU A 35 30.08 26.37 -9.44
C GLU A 35 30.31 27.56 -10.38
N THR A 36 30.73 27.30 -11.63
CA THR A 36 31.03 28.35 -12.62
C THR A 36 30.17 28.18 -13.89
N LEU A 37 29.93 29.29 -14.57
CA LEU A 37 29.21 29.27 -15.85
C LEU A 37 30.01 28.54 -16.93
N ASP A 38 31.33 28.65 -16.91
CA ASP A 38 32.22 28.02 -17.91
C ASP A 38 32.15 26.50 -17.82
N ASP A 39 32.24 25.94 -16.61
CA ASP A 39 32.11 24.49 -16.38
C ASP A 39 30.72 23.96 -16.81
N LEU A 40 29.67 24.78 -16.64
CA LEU A 40 28.32 24.43 -17.05
C LEU A 40 28.20 24.43 -18.57
N LEU A 41 28.76 25.44 -19.24
CA LEU A 41 28.77 25.54 -20.69
C LEU A 41 29.59 24.42 -21.32
N ASP A 42 30.74 24.06 -20.73
CA ASP A 42 31.56 22.94 -21.18
C ASP A 42 30.77 21.62 -21.12
N LEU A 43 30.05 21.38 -20.01
CA LEU A 43 29.25 20.17 -19.84
C LEU A 43 28.04 20.11 -20.79
N VAL A 44 27.34 21.23 -21.00
CA VAL A 44 26.17 21.32 -21.90
C VAL A 44 26.59 21.20 -23.37
N ASN A 45 27.77 21.69 -23.73
CA ASN A 45 28.28 21.63 -25.09
C ASN A 45 29.02 20.32 -25.42
N ASP A 46 29.31 19.47 -24.43
CA ASP A 46 29.92 18.16 -24.65
C ASP A 46 28.93 17.22 -25.36
N ARG A 47 29.17 16.95 -26.64
CA ARG A 47 28.33 16.06 -27.47
C ARG A 47 28.38 14.59 -27.04
N THR A 48 29.32 14.22 -26.17
CA THR A 48 29.43 12.87 -25.60
C THR A 48 28.63 12.70 -24.31
N VAL A 49 28.00 13.78 -23.84
CA VAL A 49 27.24 13.82 -22.60
C VAL A 49 25.84 14.37 -22.88
N GLU A 50 24.84 13.69 -22.34
CA GLU A 50 23.45 14.12 -22.34
C GLU A 50 23.10 14.65 -20.95
N VAL A 51 22.87 15.96 -20.84
CA VAL A 51 22.39 16.59 -19.61
C VAL A 51 20.88 16.40 -19.53
N THR A 52 20.43 15.62 -18.55
CA THR A 52 19.02 15.26 -18.32
C THR A 52 18.30 16.22 -17.37
N SER A 53 19.01 16.81 -16.41
CA SER A 53 18.44 17.81 -15.51
C SER A 53 19.48 18.86 -15.10
N LEU A 54 19.00 20.08 -14.85
CA LEU A 54 19.78 21.20 -14.34
C LEU A 54 18.96 21.90 -13.25
N ASP A 55 19.43 21.86 -12.02
CA ASP A 55 18.77 22.45 -10.86
C ASP A 55 19.71 23.44 -10.16
N PHE A 56 19.28 24.69 -9.97
CA PHE A 56 20.06 25.65 -9.18
C PHE A 56 19.77 25.43 -7.68
N ILE A 57 20.79 25.03 -6.93
CA ILE A 57 20.70 24.82 -5.47
C ILE A 57 20.88 26.14 -4.74
N SER A 58 21.73 27.02 -5.27
CA SER A 58 21.96 28.38 -4.80
C SER A 58 22.38 29.26 -5.98
N ASP A 59 22.56 30.57 -5.73
CA ASP A 59 22.95 31.54 -6.75
C ASP A 59 24.27 31.19 -7.48
N ASN A 60 25.13 30.39 -6.84
CA ASN A 60 26.45 30.03 -7.35
C ASN A 60 26.66 28.52 -7.53
N ILE A 61 25.64 27.68 -7.34
CA ILE A 61 25.78 26.23 -7.46
C ILE A 61 24.63 25.64 -8.27
N ALA A 62 24.96 25.08 -9.42
CA ALA A 62 24.06 24.28 -10.23
C ALA A 62 24.36 22.79 -10.04
N ARG A 63 23.32 22.00 -9.79
CA ARG A 63 23.36 20.54 -9.85
C ARG A 63 22.96 20.10 -11.24
N THR A 64 23.84 19.36 -11.90
CA THR A 64 23.55 18.75 -13.20
C THR A 64 23.42 17.25 -13.05
N THR A 65 22.42 16.68 -13.71
CA THR A 65 22.28 15.24 -13.86
C THR A 65 22.55 14.91 -15.31
N HIS A 66 23.61 14.14 -15.57
CA HIS A 66 24.05 13.87 -16.93
C HIS A 66 24.44 12.40 -17.13
N ARG A 67 24.35 11.93 -18.36
CA ARG A 67 24.73 10.57 -18.76
C ARG A 67 25.70 10.66 -19.93
N LYS A 68 26.68 9.76 -20.00
CA LYS A 68 27.49 9.62 -21.22
C LYS A 68 26.63 8.98 -22.32
N THR A 69 26.60 9.61 -23.49
CA THR A 69 26.00 9.02 -24.69
C THR A 69 26.73 7.72 -24.98
N ALA A 70 25.98 6.62 -25.12
CA ALA A 70 26.53 5.26 -25.17
C ALA A 70 27.72 5.15 -26.14
N SER A 71 28.91 4.87 -25.60
CA SER A 71 30.07 4.51 -26.41
C SER A 71 29.83 3.10 -26.96
N LEU A 72 30.01 2.91 -28.27
CA LEU A 72 29.88 1.60 -28.93
C LEU A 72 30.95 0.57 -28.51
N THR A 73 31.92 0.99 -27.68
CA THR A 73 33.02 0.14 -27.19
C THR A 73 32.79 -0.32 -25.75
N PRO A 74 32.57 -1.63 -25.53
CA PRO A 74 32.42 -2.18 -24.19
C PRO A 74 33.72 -2.08 -23.39
N LEU A 75 33.61 -1.82 -22.09
CA LEU A 75 34.79 -1.72 -21.20
C LEU A 75 35.47 -3.09 -21.04
N PRO A 76 36.82 -3.16 -21.01
CA PRO A 76 37.57 -4.42 -21.01
C PRO A 76 37.41 -5.26 -19.74
N ASN A 77 36.87 -4.68 -18.67
CA ASN A 77 36.67 -5.33 -17.37
C ASN A 77 35.23 -5.84 -17.17
N ARG A 78 34.40 -5.88 -18.22
CA ARG A 78 32.99 -6.30 -18.15
C ARG A 78 32.74 -7.50 -19.04
N ASN A 79 31.91 -8.41 -18.55
CA ASN A 79 31.45 -9.55 -19.33
C ASN A 79 30.10 -10.04 -18.78
N VAL A 80 29.02 -9.44 -19.30
CA VAL A 80 27.65 -9.76 -18.88
C VAL A 80 27.30 -11.23 -19.16
N ILE A 81 27.92 -11.84 -20.18
CA ILE A 81 27.72 -13.27 -20.49
C ILE A 81 28.24 -14.12 -19.33
N ILE A 82 29.49 -13.91 -18.89
CA ILE A 82 30.07 -14.63 -17.75
C ILE A 82 29.24 -14.38 -16.48
N ALA A 83 28.85 -13.13 -16.22
CA ALA A 83 28.04 -12.80 -15.06
C ALA A 83 26.67 -13.52 -15.08
N SER A 84 26.05 -13.64 -16.25
CA SER A 84 24.77 -14.36 -16.37
C SER A 84 24.93 -15.85 -16.00
N PHE A 85 26.00 -16.51 -16.43
CA PHE A 85 26.32 -17.88 -16.03
C PHE A 85 26.55 -18.02 -14.52
N VAL A 86 27.29 -17.09 -13.88
CA VAL A 86 27.50 -17.11 -12.42
C VAL A 86 26.16 -17.11 -11.68
N THR A 87 25.23 -16.22 -12.05
CA THR A 87 23.90 -16.16 -11.40
C THR A 87 23.03 -17.38 -11.73
N ALA A 88 23.13 -17.94 -12.93
CA ALA A 88 22.40 -19.14 -13.33
C ALA A 88 22.86 -20.36 -12.52
N TYR A 89 24.18 -20.57 -12.39
CA TYR A 89 24.74 -21.67 -11.60
C TYR A 89 24.44 -21.53 -10.11
N ALA A 90 24.44 -20.31 -9.56
CA ALA A 90 24.02 -20.07 -8.18
C ALA A 90 22.55 -20.49 -7.95
N ARG A 91 21.64 -20.08 -8.85
CA ARG A 91 20.21 -20.48 -8.80
C ARG A 91 20.03 -22.00 -8.91
N LEU A 92 20.76 -22.65 -9.83
CA LEU A 92 20.75 -24.11 -9.94
C LEU A 92 21.28 -24.80 -8.68
N GLY A 93 22.28 -24.21 -8.03
CA GLY A 93 22.80 -24.67 -6.74
C GLY A 93 21.72 -24.68 -5.67
N LEU A 94 21.03 -23.55 -5.49
CA LEU A 94 19.91 -23.44 -4.54
C LEU A 94 18.75 -24.39 -4.90
N LEU A 95 18.41 -24.49 -6.18
CA LEU A 95 17.31 -25.33 -6.67
C LEU A 95 17.50 -26.81 -6.30
N LYS A 96 18.74 -27.32 -6.28
CA LYS A 96 19.05 -28.69 -5.82
C LYS A 96 18.60 -28.94 -4.38
N TYR A 97 18.74 -27.95 -3.50
CA TYR A 97 18.31 -28.06 -2.10
C TYR A 97 16.79 -27.91 -1.98
N LEU A 98 16.19 -26.98 -2.74
CA LEU A 98 14.75 -26.79 -2.78
C LEU A 98 14.01 -28.06 -3.24
N HIS A 99 14.51 -28.73 -4.29
CA HIS A 99 13.93 -29.99 -4.77
C HIS A 99 13.98 -31.11 -3.73
N LYS A 100 15.05 -31.19 -2.93
CA LYS A 100 15.16 -32.18 -1.84
C LYS A 100 14.17 -31.89 -0.70
N LEU A 101 13.98 -30.62 -0.36
CA LEU A 101 13.11 -30.19 0.73
C LEU A 101 11.62 -30.27 0.34
N GLY A 102 11.27 -29.94 -0.90
CA GLY A 102 9.89 -29.92 -1.39
C GLY A 102 9.02 -28.95 -0.60
N GLU A 103 7.87 -29.43 -0.14
CA GLU A 103 6.88 -28.63 0.61
C GLU A 103 7.35 -28.13 1.98
N ASN A 104 8.48 -28.64 2.49
CA ASN A 104 9.03 -28.21 3.77
C ASN A 104 9.72 -26.83 3.69
N VAL A 105 9.89 -26.25 2.50
CA VAL A 105 10.50 -24.93 2.34
C VAL A 105 9.53 -23.83 2.79
N LEU A 106 9.95 -23.02 3.76
CA LEU A 106 9.20 -21.85 4.23
C LEU A 106 9.61 -20.57 3.51
N TYR A 107 10.91 -20.41 3.23
CA TYR A 107 11.47 -19.23 2.58
C TYR A 107 12.83 -19.53 1.96
N TYR A 108 13.18 -18.80 0.91
CA TYR A 108 14.51 -18.83 0.31
C TYR A 108 14.86 -17.47 -0.30
N ASP A 109 16.15 -17.14 -0.27
CA ASP A 109 16.75 -15.99 -0.97
C ASP A 109 18.13 -16.44 -1.45
N THR A 110 18.62 -15.90 -2.56
CA THR A 110 19.98 -16.02 -3.14
C THR A 110 20.81 -17.26 -2.75
N ASP A 111 21.25 -17.38 -1.50
CA ASP A 111 22.11 -18.43 -0.93
C ASP A 111 21.62 -19.01 0.43
N LEU A 112 20.36 -18.76 0.85
CA LEU A 112 19.77 -19.24 2.10
C LEU A 112 18.43 -19.96 1.88
N VAL A 113 18.10 -20.86 2.82
CA VAL A 113 16.82 -21.58 2.86
C VAL A 113 16.36 -21.71 4.31
N ILE A 114 15.10 -21.42 4.56
CA ILE A 114 14.41 -21.65 5.84
C ILE A 114 13.38 -22.74 5.58
N PHE A 115 13.38 -23.79 6.39
CA PHE A 115 12.56 -24.97 6.15
C PHE A 115 12.11 -25.63 7.46
N ILE A 116 11.06 -26.42 7.37
CA ILE A 116 10.59 -27.29 8.46
C ILE A 116 11.45 -28.56 8.45
N GLU A 117 12.20 -28.77 9.53
CA GLU A 117 12.97 -30.01 9.73
C GLU A 117 12.04 -31.15 10.15
N ASP A 118 11.87 -32.15 9.28
CA ASP A 118 11.17 -33.39 9.60
C ASP A 118 12.17 -34.46 10.07
N ARG A 119 12.32 -34.57 11.39
CA ARG A 119 13.21 -35.54 12.04
C ARG A 119 12.69 -36.98 11.98
N VAL A 120 11.41 -37.18 11.64
CA VAL A 120 10.79 -38.51 11.59
C VAL A 120 11.03 -39.16 10.23
N ASN A 121 10.92 -38.38 9.15
CA ASN A 121 11.13 -38.86 7.78
C ASN A 121 12.54 -38.59 7.21
N GLY A 122 13.46 -38.06 8.04
CA GLY A 122 14.88 -37.93 7.69
C GLY A 122 15.21 -36.84 6.65
N LYS A 123 14.32 -35.86 6.43
CA LYS A 123 14.60 -34.71 5.55
C LYS A 123 15.40 -33.64 6.30
N CYS A 124 16.65 -33.97 6.62
CA CYS A 124 17.64 -33.02 7.12
C CYS A 124 18.63 -32.67 6.00
N LEU A 125 19.00 -31.40 5.86
CA LEU A 125 20.04 -31.01 4.91
C LEU A 125 21.41 -31.26 5.54
N GLU A 126 22.29 -31.94 4.79
CA GLU A 126 23.69 -32.05 5.17
C GLU A 126 24.34 -30.66 5.15
N THR A 127 24.84 -30.23 6.30
CA THR A 127 25.61 -28.99 6.42
C THR A 127 27.10 -29.29 6.40
N GLY A 128 27.89 -28.33 5.95
CA GLY A 128 29.33 -28.50 5.88
C GLY A 128 30.10 -27.19 5.77
N GLY A 129 31.40 -27.26 6.02
CA GLY A 129 32.29 -26.09 6.06
C GLY A 129 33.06 -25.82 4.77
N TYR A 130 32.82 -26.61 3.71
CA TYR A 130 33.54 -26.47 2.44
C TYR A 130 32.79 -25.58 1.45
N MET A 131 33.53 -25.08 0.45
CA MET A 131 32.97 -24.21 -0.60
C MET A 131 31.79 -24.88 -1.31
N GLY A 132 30.66 -24.17 -1.39
CA GLY A 132 29.44 -24.63 -2.05
C GLY A 132 28.52 -25.53 -1.19
N GLN A 133 28.90 -25.83 0.05
CA GLN A 133 28.03 -26.52 1.01
C GLN A 133 27.17 -25.52 1.78
N MET A 134 25.97 -25.96 2.19
CA MET A 134 25.11 -25.17 3.07
C MET A 134 25.71 -25.18 4.48
N THR A 135 25.74 -24.02 5.13
CA THR A 135 26.16 -23.87 6.53
C THR A 135 24.92 -23.59 7.38
N ASP A 136 24.87 -24.14 8.59
CA ASP A 136 23.84 -23.76 9.56
C ASP A 136 24.17 -22.39 10.16
N GLU A 137 23.38 -21.37 9.83
CA GLU A 137 23.56 -20.00 10.33
C GLU A 137 23.13 -19.83 11.80
N LEU A 138 22.37 -20.76 12.36
CA LEU A 138 21.89 -20.69 13.74
C LEU A 138 22.93 -21.19 14.75
N ILE A 139 23.88 -22.02 14.34
CA ILE A 139 24.87 -22.59 15.26
C ILE A 139 26.05 -21.61 15.43
N GLU A 140 26.07 -20.89 16.56
CA GLU A 140 27.24 -20.13 17.01
C GLU A 140 28.22 -21.04 17.78
N LYS A 141 29.50 -20.64 17.84
CA LYS A 141 30.56 -21.42 18.54
C LYS A 141 30.29 -21.68 20.04
N LYS A 142 29.31 -21.01 20.66
CA LYS A 142 28.97 -21.12 22.10
C LYS A 142 27.60 -21.78 22.38
N THR A 143 26.83 -22.15 21.36
CA THR A 143 25.48 -22.71 21.51
C THR A 143 25.49 -24.23 21.33
N SER A 144 24.89 -24.97 22.26
CA SER A 144 24.76 -26.44 22.13
C SER A 144 23.62 -26.84 21.18
N LYS A 145 22.55 -26.03 21.12
CA LYS A 145 21.41 -26.23 20.22
C LYS A 145 20.64 -24.91 20.01
N LYS A 146 20.42 -24.53 18.75
CA LYS A 146 19.57 -23.38 18.37
C LYS A 146 18.66 -23.79 17.22
N TRP A 147 17.37 -23.50 17.31
CA TRP A 147 16.42 -23.71 16.21
C TRP A 147 15.34 -22.63 16.21
N ILE A 148 14.70 -22.46 15.06
CA ILE A 148 13.58 -21.52 14.90
C ILE A 148 12.31 -22.17 15.49
N GLU A 149 11.70 -21.50 16.46
CA GLU A 149 10.41 -21.89 17.05
C GLU A 149 9.23 -21.31 16.26
N GLN A 150 9.36 -20.07 15.81
CA GLN A 150 8.32 -19.37 15.05
C GLN A 150 8.95 -18.60 13.90
N PHE A 151 8.29 -18.65 12.74
CA PHE A 151 8.69 -17.95 11.53
C PHE A 151 7.48 -17.23 10.94
N CYS A 152 7.69 -15.99 10.47
CA CYS A 152 6.71 -15.26 9.70
C CYS A 152 7.40 -14.50 8.54
N SER A 153 6.72 -14.39 7.41
CA SER A 153 7.21 -13.63 6.25
C SER A 153 6.09 -12.78 5.67
N ALA A 154 6.36 -11.49 5.52
CA ALA A 154 5.47 -10.53 4.87
C ALA A 154 5.73 -10.46 3.35
N GLY A 155 6.82 -11.07 2.88
CA GLY A 155 7.19 -11.11 1.46
C GLY A 155 8.72 -11.20 1.26
N PRO A 156 9.18 -11.05 0.00
CA PRO A 156 10.60 -11.10 -0.33
C PRO A 156 11.43 -10.09 0.50
N LYS A 157 12.48 -10.59 1.15
CA LYS A 157 13.41 -9.84 2.02
C LYS A 157 12.74 -9.17 3.23
N SER A 158 11.54 -9.61 3.60
CA SER A 158 10.77 -9.11 4.73
C SER A 158 10.22 -10.28 5.55
N TYR A 159 10.99 -10.73 6.53
CA TYR A 159 10.69 -11.89 7.37
C TYR A 159 11.25 -11.73 8.78
N SER A 160 10.66 -12.45 9.72
CA SER A 160 11.10 -12.48 11.10
C SER A 160 10.95 -13.87 11.70
N TYR A 161 11.81 -14.19 12.65
CA TYR A 161 11.74 -15.46 13.36
C TYR A 161 12.21 -15.34 14.81
N ARG A 162 11.62 -16.21 15.64
CA ARG A 162 12.02 -16.42 17.03
C ARG A 162 12.76 -17.74 17.13
N THR A 163 13.91 -17.70 17.80
CA THR A 163 14.70 -18.91 18.06
C THR A 163 14.60 -19.31 19.52
N ASN A 164 14.74 -20.61 19.76
CA ASN A 164 15.06 -21.14 21.08
C ASN A 164 16.53 -21.56 21.11
N VAL A 165 17.25 -21.08 22.12
CA VAL A 165 18.67 -21.36 22.34
C VAL A 165 18.83 -22.10 23.66
N TYR A 166 19.55 -23.22 23.65
CA TYR A 166 20.15 -23.79 24.85
C TYR A 166 21.61 -23.32 24.93
N MET A 167 21.90 -22.50 25.94
CA MET A 167 23.27 -22.11 26.28
C MET A 167 23.82 -23.11 27.29
N ARG A 168 25.01 -23.66 27.04
CA ARG A 168 25.70 -24.53 28.00
C ARG A 168 26.82 -23.73 28.65
N TYR A 169 26.75 -23.50 29.95
CA TYR A 169 27.82 -22.79 30.66
C TYR A 169 28.99 -23.73 30.93
N ALA A 170 30.20 -23.25 30.65
CA ALA A 170 31.43 -24.03 30.79
C ALA A 170 31.79 -24.32 32.26
N ASP A 171 31.26 -23.52 33.19
CA ASP A 171 31.66 -23.53 34.60
C ASP A 171 30.87 -24.54 35.46
N ASP A 172 29.61 -24.84 35.12
CA ASP A 172 28.75 -25.76 35.89
C ASP A 172 27.94 -26.76 35.05
N GLY A 173 28.00 -26.66 33.72
CA GLY A 173 27.21 -27.50 32.80
C GLY A 173 25.71 -27.22 32.80
N SER A 174 25.24 -26.14 33.45
CA SER A 174 23.84 -25.74 33.44
C SER A 174 23.38 -25.28 32.04
N GLU A 175 22.11 -25.51 31.75
CA GLU A 175 21.47 -25.09 30.50
C GLU A 175 20.39 -24.05 30.77
N THR A 176 20.51 -22.87 30.14
CA THR A 176 19.45 -21.85 30.15
C THR A 176 18.79 -21.76 28.78
N LYS A 177 17.46 -21.64 28.79
CA LYS A 177 16.66 -21.39 27.60
C LYS A 177 16.59 -19.88 27.37
N GLN A 178 17.23 -19.41 26.31
CA GLN A 178 17.14 -18.02 25.85
C GLN A 178 16.33 -17.97 24.55
N ARG A 179 15.57 -16.88 24.38
CA ARG A 179 14.87 -16.57 23.12
C ARG A 179 15.54 -15.38 22.47
N ASP A 180 15.91 -15.54 21.19
CA ASP A 180 16.36 -14.43 20.35
C ASP A 180 15.33 -14.17 19.26
N GLU A 181 15.06 -12.89 19.00
CA GLU A 181 14.22 -12.43 17.91
C GLU A 181 15.08 -11.82 16.80
N ILE A 182 14.85 -12.27 15.57
CA ILE A 182 15.53 -11.76 14.39
C ILE A 182 14.47 -11.16 13.47
N VAL A 183 14.73 -9.95 13.00
CA VAL A 183 13.84 -9.18 12.12
C VAL A 183 14.65 -8.73 10.92
N HIS A 184 14.18 -9.08 9.72
CA HIS A 184 14.69 -8.61 8.45
C HIS A 184 13.56 -7.91 7.70
N VAL A 185 13.66 -6.60 7.47
CA VAL A 185 12.65 -5.85 6.70
C VAL A 185 13.35 -5.00 5.66
N LYS A 186 12.97 -5.18 4.39
CA LYS A 186 13.52 -4.40 3.29
C LYS A 186 13.07 -2.94 3.39
N GLY A 187 14.00 -2.00 3.18
CA GLY A 187 13.71 -0.56 3.17
C GLY A 187 13.81 0.13 4.52
N PHE A 188 13.95 -0.62 5.62
CA PHE A 188 14.10 -0.06 6.96
C PHE A 188 15.53 -0.26 7.48
N THR A 189 16.05 0.78 8.14
CA THR A 189 17.31 0.67 8.88
C THR A 189 16.98 0.36 10.34
N LEU A 190 17.39 -0.82 10.82
CA LEU A 190 17.13 -1.24 12.20
C LEU A 190 18.11 -0.57 13.17
N LYS A 191 17.81 0.66 13.57
CA LYS A 191 18.51 1.39 14.65
C LYS A 191 17.56 1.62 15.82
N GLY A 192 18.07 1.50 17.05
CA GLY A 192 17.41 1.86 18.31
C GLY A 192 15.87 1.77 18.31
N ASP A 193 15.23 2.92 18.16
CA ASP A 193 13.78 3.13 18.17
C ASP A 193 13.03 2.28 17.13
N THR A 194 13.58 2.12 15.93
CA THR A 194 12.98 1.29 14.87
C THR A 194 12.98 -0.20 15.25
N LYS A 195 13.96 -0.66 16.04
CA LYS A 195 14.02 -2.05 16.51
C LYS A 195 12.99 -2.33 17.62
N GLN A 196 12.54 -1.29 18.33
CA GLN A 196 11.46 -1.42 19.33
C GLN A 196 10.08 -1.48 18.66
N LEU A 197 9.92 -0.85 17.50
CA LEU A 197 8.66 -0.84 16.75
C LEU A 197 8.53 -2.03 15.79
N LEU A 198 9.62 -2.43 15.11
CA LEU A 198 9.67 -3.58 14.22
C LEU A 198 10.12 -4.81 15.00
N THR A 199 9.16 -5.45 15.67
CA THR A 199 9.35 -6.72 16.40
C THR A 199 8.79 -7.89 15.62
N PHE A 200 9.07 -9.12 16.07
CA PHE A 200 8.41 -10.31 15.52
C PHE A 200 6.88 -10.19 15.63
N ASP A 201 6.38 -9.71 16.77
CA ASP A 201 4.94 -9.55 16.99
C ASP A 201 4.35 -8.50 16.07
N SER A 202 5.00 -7.34 15.89
CA SER A 202 4.53 -6.30 14.97
C SER A 202 4.39 -6.81 13.53
N ILE A 203 5.38 -7.58 13.05
CA ILE A 203 5.33 -8.17 11.70
C ILE A 203 4.27 -9.27 11.61
N ASN A 204 4.21 -10.13 12.62
CA ASN A 204 3.22 -11.21 12.67
C ASN A 204 1.79 -10.66 12.79
N GLU A 205 1.60 -9.55 13.51
CA GLU A 205 0.36 -8.79 13.56
C GLU A 205 0.07 -8.17 12.20
N CYS A 206 1.00 -7.48 11.53
CA CYS A 206 0.78 -7.00 10.16
C CYS A 206 0.40 -8.12 9.16
N ILE A 207 0.90 -9.35 9.34
CA ILE A 207 0.55 -10.50 8.51
C ILE A 207 -0.83 -11.06 8.88
N ARG A 208 -1.19 -11.03 10.17
CA ARG A 208 -2.44 -11.58 10.73
C ARG A 208 -3.59 -10.60 10.71
N ASP A 209 -3.31 -9.30 10.71
CA ASP A 209 -4.29 -8.23 10.61
C ASP A 209 -4.95 -8.39 9.26
N LYS A 210 -6.14 -8.96 9.32
CA LYS A 210 -7.03 -9.25 8.19
C LYS A 210 -7.60 -7.94 7.67
N THR A 211 -6.76 -7.04 7.20
CA THR A 211 -7.18 -6.18 6.11
C THR A 211 -7.23 -7.07 4.87
N LYS A 212 -8.33 -6.98 4.14
CA LYS A 212 -8.73 -8.01 3.18
C LYS A 212 -7.62 -8.26 2.16
N GLU A 213 -7.30 -9.53 1.91
CA GLU A 213 -6.46 -9.92 0.77
C GLU A 213 -7.26 -9.63 -0.49
N ILE A 214 -6.85 -8.60 -1.22
CA ILE A 214 -7.51 -8.18 -2.45
C ILE A 214 -6.67 -8.67 -3.64
N GLU A 215 -7.31 -9.38 -4.55
CA GLU A 215 -6.74 -9.64 -5.88
C GLU A 215 -6.79 -8.33 -6.69
N ILE A 216 -5.62 -7.82 -7.05
CA ILE A 216 -5.49 -6.54 -7.76
C ILE A 216 -5.11 -6.80 -9.22
N THR A 217 -5.92 -6.29 -10.14
CA THR A 217 -5.57 -6.20 -11.55
C THR A 217 -5.19 -4.76 -11.88
N TYR A 218 -4.01 -4.57 -12.47
CA TYR A 218 -3.60 -3.27 -12.98
C TYR A 218 -3.97 -3.18 -14.46
N ARG A 219 -4.67 -2.10 -14.83
CA ARG A 219 -4.92 -1.75 -16.23
C ARG A 219 -4.03 -0.56 -16.58
N GLU A 220 -3.08 -0.79 -17.48
CA GLU A 220 -2.19 0.26 -18.00
C GLU A 220 -2.69 0.74 -19.37
N PHE A 221 -2.68 2.06 -19.59
CA PHE A 221 -3.04 2.67 -20.88
C PHE A 221 -1.78 3.12 -21.62
N LYS A 222 -1.45 2.45 -22.74
CA LYS A 222 -0.33 2.89 -23.60
C LYS A 222 -0.84 3.76 -24.75
N ASN A 223 -0.37 5.01 -24.82
CA ASN A 223 -0.56 6.00 -25.90
C ASN A 223 -1.99 6.42 -26.28
N GLU A 224 -2.07 7.48 -27.09
CA GLU A 224 -3.32 8.10 -27.59
C GLU A 224 -4.16 7.13 -28.45
N ASN A 225 -3.56 6.04 -28.97
CA ASN A 225 -4.24 5.00 -29.75
C ASN A 225 -4.32 3.63 -29.03
N THR A 226 -5.47 3.41 -28.39
CA THR A 226 -6.32 2.19 -28.47
C THR A 226 -5.89 0.81 -27.96
N GLU A 227 -4.95 0.63 -27.03
CA GLU A 227 -4.87 -0.66 -26.30
C GLU A 227 -4.78 -0.49 -24.78
N ILE A 228 -5.73 -1.11 -24.07
CA ILE A 228 -5.65 -1.38 -22.63
C ILE A 228 -4.85 -2.67 -22.49
N LYS A 229 -3.68 -2.61 -21.85
CA LYS A 229 -2.97 -3.83 -21.47
C LYS A 229 -3.37 -4.18 -20.04
N GLU A 230 -3.99 -5.34 -19.89
CA GLU A 230 -4.26 -5.93 -18.60
C GLU A 230 -3.01 -6.64 -18.11
N PHE A 231 -2.57 -6.26 -16.92
CA PHE A 231 -1.56 -6.98 -16.18
C PHE A 231 -2.20 -7.49 -14.90
N ASP A 232 -2.38 -8.80 -14.84
CA ASP A 232 -2.68 -9.45 -13.58
C ASP A 232 -1.38 -9.54 -12.80
N CYS A 233 -1.29 -8.76 -11.73
CA CYS A 233 -0.19 -8.88 -10.79
C CYS A 233 -0.75 -9.08 -9.39
N PHE A 234 -0.48 -10.25 -8.84
CA PHE A 234 -0.91 -10.67 -7.51
C PHE A 234 -0.08 -9.94 -6.45
N HIS A 235 -0.52 -8.74 -6.08
CA HIS A 235 0.04 -8.03 -4.93
C HIS A 235 -0.95 -8.09 -3.78
N LYS A 236 -0.50 -8.60 -2.64
CA LYS A 236 -1.22 -8.55 -1.38
C LYS A 236 -1.14 -7.12 -0.85
N VAL A 237 -2.14 -6.29 -1.17
CA VAL A 237 -2.20 -4.88 -0.73
C VAL A 237 -3.56 -4.60 -0.11
N THR A 238 -3.51 -3.83 0.96
CA THR A 238 -4.66 -3.42 1.76
C THR A 238 -4.94 -1.95 1.42
N LEU A 239 -6.16 -1.64 0.97
CA LEU A 239 -6.54 -0.28 0.57
C LEU A 239 -7.69 0.27 1.44
N PRO A 240 -7.48 0.43 2.75
CA PRO A 240 -8.51 0.91 3.67
C PRO A 240 -8.79 2.41 3.45
N PHE A 241 -9.97 2.83 3.90
CA PHE A 241 -10.31 4.24 4.09
C PHE A 241 -9.81 4.72 5.46
N TYR A 242 -8.95 5.73 5.45
CA TYR A 242 -8.38 6.29 6.68
C TYR A 242 -9.34 7.26 7.37
N HIS A 243 -9.86 6.88 8.53
CA HIS A 243 -10.69 7.71 9.41
C HIS A 243 -9.85 8.79 10.13
N PRO A 244 -10.39 10.01 10.35
CA PRO A 244 -11.68 10.53 9.86
C PRO A 244 -11.60 11.02 8.41
N PHE A 245 -12.69 10.89 7.66
CA PHE A 245 -12.75 11.34 6.26
C PHE A 245 -14.14 11.79 5.84
N MET A 246 -14.22 12.56 4.76
CA MET A 246 -15.46 12.76 4.01
C MET A 246 -15.42 11.94 2.72
N MET A 247 -16.45 11.15 2.49
CA MET A 247 -16.68 10.41 1.25
C MET A 247 -18.00 10.86 0.63
N THR A 248 -17.95 11.24 -0.65
CA THR A 248 -19.15 11.49 -1.43
C THR A 248 -19.48 10.26 -2.28
N ILE A 249 -20.71 9.77 -2.17
CA ILE A 249 -21.27 8.66 -2.96
C ILE A 249 -22.32 9.25 -3.92
N CYS A 250 -21.97 9.40 -5.19
CA CYS A 250 -22.80 10.09 -6.20
C CYS A 250 -23.29 9.15 -7.29
N GLY A 251 -24.52 9.34 -7.76
CA GLY A 251 -25.13 8.56 -8.84
C GLY A 251 -26.62 8.79 -9.00
N PRO A 252 -27.21 8.48 -10.17
CA PRO A 252 -28.64 8.66 -10.40
C PRO A 252 -29.50 7.80 -9.47
N THR A 253 -30.79 8.10 -9.38
CA THR A 253 -31.74 7.27 -8.64
C THR A 253 -31.68 5.82 -9.12
N GLN A 254 -31.77 4.85 -8.20
CA GLN A 254 -31.65 3.41 -8.46
C GLN A 254 -30.28 2.93 -9.00
N SER A 255 -29.21 3.74 -8.90
CA SER A 255 -27.87 3.30 -9.35
C SER A 255 -27.19 2.27 -8.43
N GLY A 256 -27.70 2.04 -7.22
CA GLY A 256 -27.10 1.14 -6.23
C GLY A 256 -26.34 1.81 -5.08
N LYS A 257 -26.38 3.15 -4.95
CA LYS A 257 -25.66 3.91 -3.90
C LYS A 257 -25.91 3.38 -2.48
N THR A 258 -27.18 3.30 -2.10
CA THR A 258 -27.60 2.91 -0.75
C THR A 258 -27.21 1.45 -0.46
N HIS A 259 -27.28 0.58 -1.48
CA HIS A 259 -26.85 -0.81 -1.36
C HIS A 259 -25.33 -0.91 -1.15
N LEU A 260 -24.52 -0.24 -1.98
CA LEU A 260 -23.07 -0.20 -1.80
C LEU A 260 -22.67 0.35 -0.43
N MET A 261 -23.34 1.40 0.02
CA MET A 261 -23.12 1.97 1.35
C MET A 261 -23.34 0.94 2.46
N VAL A 262 -24.40 0.13 2.37
CA VAL A 262 -24.69 -0.92 3.34
C VAL A 262 -23.69 -2.08 3.26
N GLU A 263 -23.25 -2.47 2.07
CA GLU A 263 -22.16 -3.44 1.92
C GLU A 263 -20.86 -2.92 2.56
N ILE A 264 -20.56 -1.62 2.46
CA ILE A 264 -19.42 -1.03 3.18
C ILE A 264 -19.63 -1.10 4.70
N ILE A 265 -20.84 -0.89 5.20
CA ILE A 265 -21.17 -0.98 6.63
C ILE A 265 -21.03 -2.43 7.14
N LYS A 266 -21.44 -3.42 6.36
CA LYS A 266 -21.29 -4.86 6.69
C LYS A 266 -19.83 -5.26 6.94
N ASP A 267 -18.93 -4.73 6.12
CA ASP A 267 -17.49 -5.02 6.16
C ASP A 267 -16.66 -3.86 6.73
N ILE A 268 -17.26 -3.01 7.56
CA ILE A 268 -16.65 -1.76 8.03
C ILE A 268 -15.28 -1.98 8.70
N ASP A 269 -15.14 -3.06 9.46
CA ASP A 269 -13.91 -3.45 10.17
C ASP A 269 -12.72 -3.73 9.24
N LYS A 270 -13.00 -4.12 8.00
CA LYS A 270 -11.98 -4.42 6.98
C LYS A 270 -11.70 -3.21 6.09
N LEU A 271 -12.64 -2.28 6.01
CA LEU A 271 -12.64 -1.20 5.04
C LEU A 271 -12.27 0.16 5.63
N ILE A 272 -12.53 0.42 6.91
CA ILE A 272 -12.27 1.73 7.54
C ILE A 272 -11.32 1.58 8.72
N ILE A 273 -10.24 2.38 8.75
CA ILE A 273 -9.21 2.32 9.80
C ILE A 273 -8.89 3.73 10.32
N PRO A 274 -8.91 3.98 11.64
CA PRO A 274 -9.47 3.10 12.66
C PRO A 274 -10.99 2.93 12.50
N THR A 275 -11.51 1.77 12.90
CA THR A 275 -12.92 1.43 12.71
C THR A 275 -13.86 2.29 13.58
N PRO A 276 -14.95 2.83 13.03
CA PRO A 276 -16.01 3.50 13.80
C PRO A 276 -16.72 2.56 14.77
N ASP A 277 -17.00 3.03 15.99
CA ASP A 277 -17.78 2.29 17.00
C ASP A 277 -19.26 2.66 17.01
N LYS A 278 -19.63 3.79 16.40
CA LYS A 278 -21.01 4.28 16.35
C LYS A 278 -21.43 4.72 14.95
N LEU A 279 -22.66 4.40 14.56
CA LEU A 279 -23.28 4.85 13.32
C LEU A 279 -24.41 5.85 13.63
N LEU A 280 -24.40 7.00 12.96
CA LEU A 280 -25.48 7.99 13.04
C LEU A 280 -26.01 8.25 11.62
N TYR A 281 -27.28 7.92 11.39
CA TYR A 281 -27.92 8.01 10.08
C TYR A 281 -28.94 9.15 10.05
N LEU A 282 -28.69 10.18 9.23
CA LEU A 282 -29.64 11.27 8.99
C LEU A 282 -30.38 11.01 7.68
N TYR A 283 -31.71 11.06 7.73
CA TYR A 283 -32.57 10.71 6.61
C TYR A 283 -33.81 11.62 6.48
N THR A 284 -34.43 11.59 5.30
CA THR A 284 -35.69 12.30 5.00
C THR A 284 -36.87 11.36 4.71
N ALA A 285 -36.65 10.06 4.52
CA ALA A 285 -37.73 9.09 4.34
C ALA A 285 -37.34 7.73 4.88
N GLU A 286 -38.24 7.07 5.62
CA GLU A 286 -37.96 5.75 6.18
C GLU A 286 -37.85 4.67 5.10
N GLN A 287 -36.84 3.81 5.20
CA GLN A 287 -36.52 2.79 4.19
C GLN A 287 -36.34 1.41 4.84
N PRO A 288 -36.70 0.32 4.15
CA PRO A 288 -36.51 -1.06 4.65
C PRO A 288 -35.06 -1.38 5.04
N ILE A 289 -34.11 -0.67 4.44
CA ILE A 289 -32.67 -0.86 4.68
C ILE A 289 -32.26 -0.50 6.12
N TYR A 290 -33.08 0.24 6.87
CA TYR A 290 -32.77 0.59 8.25
C TYR A 290 -32.85 -0.61 9.17
N GLU A 291 -33.77 -1.54 8.90
CA GLU A 291 -33.83 -2.81 9.62
C GLU A 291 -32.60 -3.66 9.31
N GLU A 292 -32.14 -3.69 8.05
CA GLU A 292 -30.89 -4.36 7.69
C GLU A 292 -29.68 -3.76 8.43
N ILE A 293 -29.58 -2.42 8.51
CA ILE A 293 -28.52 -1.75 9.29
C ILE A 293 -28.62 -2.08 10.78
N LYS A 294 -29.84 -2.09 11.36
CA LYS A 294 -30.04 -2.48 12.76
C LYS A 294 -29.64 -3.93 13.01
N GLU A 295 -29.94 -4.84 12.08
CA GLU A 295 -29.53 -6.25 12.17
C GLU A 295 -28.03 -6.43 12.04
N ILE A 296 -27.36 -5.63 11.20
CA ILE A 296 -25.90 -5.63 11.09
C ILE A 296 -25.27 -5.19 12.42
N VAL A 297 -25.80 -4.14 13.04
CA VAL A 297 -25.23 -3.53 14.26
C VAL A 297 -25.61 -4.28 15.55
N HIS A 298 -26.83 -4.80 15.65
CA HIS A 298 -27.35 -5.46 16.87
C HIS A 298 -27.49 -6.98 16.76
N GLY A 299 -27.41 -7.54 15.55
CA GLY A 299 -27.58 -8.97 15.31
C GLY A 299 -26.30 -9.79 15.53
N ASN A 300 -26.41 -11.11 15.34
CA ASN A 300 -25.32 -12.09 15.51
C ASN A 300 -24.17 -11.97 14.47
N TYR A 301 -24.08 -10.88 13.72
CA TYR A 301 -22.94 -10.59 12.86
C TYR A 301 -21.73 -10.25 13.74
N LYS A 302 -20.98 -11.28 14.14
CA LYS A 302 -19.75 -11.22 14.96
C LYS A 302 -18.58 -10.43 14.33
N THR A 303 -18.81 -9.66 13.27
CA THR A 303 -17.76 -9.11 12.40
C THR A 303 -17.82 -7.59 12.22
N SER A 304 -18.76 -6.87 12.84
CA SER A 304 -18.74 -5.39 12.86
C SER A 304 -18.44 -4.88 14.27
N SER A 305 -17.46 -3.98 14.37
CA SER A 305 -17.06 -3.27 15.58
C SER A 305 -18.02 -2.12 15.95
N LEU A 306 -19.03 -1.86 15.09
CA LEU A 306 -20.14 -0.97 15.39
C LEU A 306 -20.95 -1.54 16.56
N LYS A 307 -21.10 -0.74 17.62
CA LYS A 307 -21.80 -1.14 18.85
C LYS A 307 -23.21 -0.57 18.92
N VAL A 308 -23.43 0.57 18.28
CA VAL A 308 -24.67 1.34 18.38
C VAL A 308 -24.96 2.01 17.04
N CYS A 309 -26.23 2.01 16.63
CA CYS A 309 -26.74 2.83 15.53
C CYS A 309 -27.89 3.72 15.99
N GLU A 310 -27.86 4.99 15.59
CA GLU A 310 -28.89 5.99 15.85
C GLU A 310 -29.43 6.52 14.51
N PHE A 311 -30.73 6.76 14.45
CA PHE A 311 -31.42 7.26 13.25
C PHE A 311 -32.09 8.60 13.56
N TYR A 312 -31.79 9.61 12.76
CA TYR A 312 -32.26 10.99 12.95
C TYR A 312 -33.16 11.41 11.77
N ASP A 313 -34.45 11.62 12.06
CA ASP A 313 -35.46 12.04 11.09
C ASP A 313 -35.38 13.55 10.84
N CYS A 314 -34.72 13.93 9.74
CA CYS A 314 -34.56 15.33 9.35
C CYS A 314 -35.85 15.99 8.83
N THR A 315 -36.89 15.22 8.47
CA THR A 315 -38.17 15.85 8.05
C THR A 315 -38.90 16.49 9.22
N ARG A 316 -38.82 15.87 10.39
CA ARG A 316 -39.47 16.35 11.61
C ARG A 316 -38.58 17.31 12.39
N LEU A 317 -37.28 17.03 12.42
CA LEU A 317 -36.34 17.73 13.29
C LEU A 317 -35.44 18.74 12.57
N GLY A 318 -35.53 18.83 11.24
CA GLY A 318 -34.65 19.66 10.40
C GLY A 318 -33.23 19.08 10.25
N ILE A 319 -32.34 19.78 9.56
CA ILE A 319 -30.93 19.40 9.48
C ILE A 319 -30.23 19.91 10.75
N PRO A 320 -29.69 19.02 11.60
CA PRO A 320 -29.15 19.43 12.90
C PRO A 320 -27.83 20.18 12.76
N THR A 321 -27.49 20.94 13.79
CA THR A 321 -26.12 21.44 13.98
C THR A 321 -25.26 20.37 14.68
N ILE A 322 -23.93 20.56 14.67
CA ILE A 322 -23.02 19.68 15.40
C ILE A 322 -23.38 19.60 16.89
N GLU A 323 -23.72 20.72 17.53
CA GLU A 323 -24.08 20.75 18.94
C GLU A 323 -25.36 19.92 19.22
N ASN A 324 -26.28 19.82 18.26
CA ASN A 324 -27.48 18.98 18.42
C ASN A 324 -27.15 17.49 18.35
N ILE A 325 -26.20 17.09 17.50
CA ILE A 325 -25.82 15.67 17.35
C ILE A 325 -24.71 15.23 18.30
N LYS A 326 -24.00 16.15 18.94
CA LYS A 326 -22.89 15.86 19.86
C LYS A 326 -23.23 14.82 20.95
N PRO A 327 -24.43 14.84 21.58
CA PRO A 327 -24.84 13.80 22.53
C PRO A 327 -25.02 12.41 21.89
N LEU A 328 -25.22 12.37 20.58
CA LEU A 328 -25.41 11.15 19.79
C LEU A 328 -24.09 10.59 19.23
N LEU A 329 -22.96 11.28 19.38
CA LEU A 329 -21.67 10.81 18.87
C LEU A 329 -21.02 9.75 19.79
N GLY A 330 -20.22 8.88 19.19
CA GLY A 330 -19.34 7.90 19.88
C GLY A 330 -17.88 8.37 19.93
N GLU A 331 -16.95 7.45 20.23
CA GLU A 331 -15.50 7.75 20.17
C GLU A 331 -15.05 8.01 18.73
N ARG A 332 -15.57 7.22 17.78
CA ARG A 332 -15.37 7.25 16.33
C ARG A 332 -16.73 7.03 15.68
N THR A 333 -17.24 8.08 15.03
CA THR A 333 -18.59 8.03 14.48
C THR A 333 -18.55 7.94 12.96
N LEU A 334 -19.36 7.05 12.39
CA LEU A 334 -19.74 7.10 10.97
C LEU A 334 -21.06 7.84 10.84
N LEU A 335 -21.02 9.04 10.26
CA LEU A 335 -22.18 9.89 9.98
C LEU A 335 -22.63 9.66 8.54
N ILE A 336 -23.88 9.23 8.36
CA ILE A 336 -24.50 9.04 7.05
C ILE A 336 -25.47 10.20 6.79
N LEU A 337 -25.27 10.87 5.67
CA LEU A 337 -26.11 11.95 5.16
C LEU A 337 -26.78 11.45 3.87
N ASP A 338 -27.96 10.85 4.00
CA ASP A 338 -28.67 10.24 2.86
C ASP A 338 -29.95 11.00 2.50
N ASP A 339 -30.10 11.29 1.21
CA ASP A 339 -31.22 12.02 0.61
C ASP A 339 -31.56 13.37 1.30
N LEU A 340 -30.54 14.08 1.79
CA LEU A 340 -30.71 15.37 2.47
C LEU A 340 -30.67 16.56 1.52
N MET A 341 -30.37 16.37 0.23
CA MET A 341 -30.10 17.48 -0.70
C MET A 341 -31.29 18.41 -0.92
N VAL A 342 -32.50 17.85 -1.06
CA VAL A 342 -33.72 18.63 -1.27
C VAL A 342 -34.01 19.47 -0.03
N LEU A 343 -33.95 18.84 1.15
CA LEU A 343 -34.15 19.51 2.42
C LEU A 343 -33.08 20.59 2.70
N ALA A 344 -31.82 20.32 2.32
CA ALA A 344 -30.73 21.27 2.47
C ALA A 344 -30.98 22.57 1.69
N MET A 345 -31.65 22.48 0.54
CA MET A 345 -31.94 23.64 -0.31
C MET A 345 -33.18 24.43 0.09
N SER A 346 -33.97 23.96 1.07
CA SER A 346 -35.20 24.65 1.49
C SER A 346 -34.94 25.95 2.24
N SER A 347 -33.77 26.10 2.88
CA SER A 347 -33.35 27.32 3.57
C SER A 347 -31.84 27.48 3.53
N LYS A 348 -31.35 28.72 3.72
CA LYS A 348 -29.91 29.00 3.83
C LYS A 348 -29.32 28.29 5.07
N GLU A 349 -30.04 28.30 6.18
CA GLU A 349 -29.64 27.65 7.43
C GLU A 349 -29.44 26.14 7.24
N ASN A 350 -30.36 25.45 6.57
CA ASN A 350 -30.22 24.02 6.27
C ASN A 350 -29.01 23.73 5.37
N THR A 351 -28.75 24.60 4.39
CA THR A 351 -27.55 24.49 3.53
C THR A 351 -26.27 24.64 4.35
N ASP A 352 -26.22 25.62 5.25
CA ASP A 352 -25.05 25.90 6.09
C ASP A 352 -24.83 24.77 7.10
N ASN A 353 -25.89 24.26 7.74
CA ASN A 353 -25.84 23.13 8.68
C ASN A 353 -25.29 21.87 8.00
N LEU A 354 -25.80 21.51 6.81
CA LEU A 354 -25.32 20.35 6.07
C LEU A 354 -23.84 20.50 5.68
N ASN A 355 -23.45 21.68 5.18
CA ASN A 355 -22.05 21.96 4.83
C ASN A 355 -21.12 21.83 6.05
N ASN A 356 -21.54 22.32 7.22
CA ASN A 356 -20.74 22.26 8.44
C ASN A 356 -20.58 20.81 8.94
N LEU A 357 -21.68 20.04 8.97
CA LEU A 357 -21.67 18.61 9.32
C LEU A 357 -20.72 17.80 8.44
N ALA A 358 -20.66 18.14 7.16
CA ALA A 358 -19.89 17.38 6.18
C ALA A 358 -18.43 17.82 6.06
N SER A 359 -18.05 19.01 6.55
CA SER A 359 -16.72 19.58 6.31
C SER A 359 -15.97 19.98 7.59
N ARG A 360 -16.17 21.19 8.09
CA ARG A 360 -15.27 21.80 9.10
C ARG A 360 -15.29 21.07 10.43
N ASP A 361 -16.45 20.64 10.89
CA ASP A 361 -16.57 20.19 12.27
C ASP A 361 -16.44 18.65 12.41
N SER A 362 -16.56 17.89 11.31
CA SER A 362 -16.39 16.43 11.31
C SER A 362 -14.94 16.00 11.55
N HIS A 363 -13.97 16.72 10.97
CA HIS A 363 -12.54 16.44 11.17
C HIS A 363 -12.07 16.70 12.61
N HIS A 364 -12.74 17.60 13.34
CA HIS A 364 -12.40 17.93 14.72
C HIS A 364 -13.07 17.00 15.75
N LEU A 365 -14.07 16.20 15.33
CA LEU A 365 -14.88 15.37 16.22
C LEU A 365 -14.75 13.85 15.95
N ASN A 366 -13.70 13.43 15.24
CA ASN A 366 -13.44 12.03 14.93
C ASN A 366 -14.64 11.37 14.20
N ILE A 367 -15.12 12.06 13.16
CA ILE A 367 -16.29 11.64 12.37
C ILE A 367 -15.86 11.35 10.93
N SER A 368 -16.21 10.16 10.45
CA SER A 368 -16.25 9.89 9.01
C SER A 368 -17.63 10.18 8.47
N VAL A 369 -17.72 10.87 7.33
CA VAL A 369 -18.99 11.27 6.73
C VAL A 369 -19.19 10.54 5.39
N PHE A 370 -20.32 9.85 5.25
CA PHE A 370 -20.84 9.40 3.97
C PHE A 370 -21.92 10.37 3.50
N PHE A 371 -21.61 11.13 2.45
CA PHE A 371 -22.56 12.02 1.80
C PHE A 371 -23.10 11.36 0.54
N VAL A 372 -24.36 10.90 0.60
CA VAL A 372 -25.03 10.23 -0.52
C VAL A 372 -25.82 11.26 -1.31
N CYS A 373 -25.52 11.40 -2.59
CA CYS A 373 -26.12 12.43 -3.44
C CYS A 373 -26.46 11.92 -4.84
N GLN A 374 -27.43 12.57 -5.49
CA GLN A 374 -27.78 12.26 -6.88
C GLN A 374 -26.86 12.96 -7.88
N ASN A 375 -26.48 14.19 -7.58
CA ASN A 375 -25.67 15.04 -8.45
C ASN A 375 -24.74 15.92 -7.60
N LEU A 376 -23.51 16.10 -8.06
CA LEU A 376 -22.42 16.77 -7.36
C LEU A 376 -22.47 18.31 -7.43
N ASN A 377 -23.29 18.86 -8.32
CA ASN A 377 -23.43 20.29 -8.61
C ASN A 377 -24.84 20.85 -8.32
N TYR A 378 -25.64 20.12 -7.55
CA TYR A 378 -26.99 20.53 -7.18
C TYR A 378 -27.04 21.92 -6.51
N GLY A 379 -28.07 22.70 -6.83
CA GLY A 379 -28.32 24.01 -6.22
C GLY A 379 -27.32 25.10 -6.60
N ASN A 380 -26.79 25.11 -7.83
CA ASN A 380 -25.85 26.12 -8.35
C ASN A 380 -24.54 26.23 -7.53
N GLY A 381 -24.00 25.11 -7.06
CA GLY A 381 -22.70 25.09 -6.39
C GLY A 381 -22.73 25.48 -4.90
N LYS A 382 -23.91 25.62 -4.28
CA LYS A 382 -24.04 25.80 -2.82
C LYS A 382 -23.42 24.66 -2.00
N LEU A 383 -23.34 23.46 -2.59
CA LEU A 383 -22.73 22.26 -2.01
C LEU A 383 -21.33 21.96 -2.58
N ARG A 384 -20.74 22.91 -3.32
CA ARG A 384 -19.41 22.75 -3.95
C ARG A 384 -18.30 22.47 -2.94
N ASN A 385 -18.38 23.06 -1.74
CA ASN A 385 -17.36 22.91 -0.71
C ASN A 385 -17.25 21.45 -0.24
N MET A 386 -18.38 20.78 -0.05
CA MET A 386 -18.42 19.34 0.29
C MET A 386 -17.74 18.48 -0.76
N ARG A 387 -17.96 18.77 -2.04
CA ARG A 387 -17.27 18.07 -3.13
C ARG A 387 -15.76 18.30 -3.06
N ILE A 388 -15.30 19.54 -2.91
CA ILE A 388 -13.86 19.83 -2.88
C ILE A 388 -13.18 19.18 -1.67
N ASN A 389 -13.86 19.18 -0.53
CA ASN A 389 -13.33 18.67 0.74
C ASN A 389 -13.46 17.14 0.90
N SER A 390 -14.16 16.47 -0.01
CA SER A 390 -14.25 15.01 -0.01
C SER A 390 -12.89 14.39 -0.33
N MET A 391 -12.41 13.57 0.61
CA MET A 391 -11.21 12.77 0.44
C MET A 391 -11.47 11.67 -0.58
N TYR A 392 -12.63 11.03 -0.51
CA TYR A 392 -13.02 9.93 -1.38
C TYR A 392 -14.26 10.29 -2.21
N HIS A 393 -14.27 9.95 -3.49
CA HIS A 393 -15.44 10.07 -4.35
C HIS A 393 -15.79 8.72 -4.97
N LEU A 394 -16.91 8.16 -4.55
CA LEU A 394 -17.54 7.02 -5.20
C LEU A 394 -18.54 7.55 -6.22
N VAL A 395 -18.27 7.34 -7.51
CA VAL A 395 -19.15 7.83 -8.57
C VAL A 395 -19.71 6.68 -9.37
N PHE A 396 -21.03 6.57 -9.39
CA PHE A 396 -21.74 5.59 -10.18
C PHE A 396 -21.83 6.01 -11.63
N ASN A 397 -21.83 5.03 -12.54
CA ASN A 397 -21.95 5.31 -13.97
C ASN A 397 -23.31 5.97 -14.27
N SER A 398 -23.27 7.13 -14.93
CA SER A 398 -24.46 7.85 -15.37
C SER A 398 -24.24 8.36 -16.79
N HIS A 399 -25.28 8.27 -17.63
CA HIS A 399 -25.21 8.76 -19.01
C HIS A 399 -25.31 10.30 -19.09
N THR A 400 -25.64 10.96 -17.98
CA THR A 400 -26.04 12.37 -17.93
C THR A 400 -25.00 13.30 -17.28
N ASP A 401 -24.13 12.83 -16.37
CA ASP A 401 -23.24 13.68 -15.56
C ASP A 401 -21.73 13.50 -15.86
N SER A 402 -21.36 13.49 -17.15
CA SER A 402 -19.94 13.38 -17.55
C SER A 402 -19.07 14.54 -17.04
N ARG A 403 -19.61 15.76 -16.98
CA ARG A 403 -18.86 16.97 -16.57
C ARG A 403 -18.43 16.97 -15.11
N ASP A 404 -19.24 16.41 -14.22
CA ASP A 404 -18.96 16.43 -12.78
C ASP A 404 -17.83 15.45 -12.43
N ILE A 405 -17.85 14.29 -13.10
CA ILE A 405 -16.78 13.29 -13.03
C ILE A 405 -15.49 13.86 -13.59
N GLU A 406 -15.55 14.54 -14.75
CA GLU A 406 -14.42 15.25 -15.35
C GLU A 406 -13.82 16.27 -14.38
N LEU A 407 -14.65 17.06 -13.68
CA LEU A 407 -14.19 18.05 -12.71
C LEU A 407 -13.53 17.42 -11.47
N ILE A 408 -14.09 16.34 -10.93
CA ILE A 408 -13.48 15.60 -9.82
C ILE A 408 -12.12 15.06 -10.25
N ALA A 409 -12.06 14.42 -11.42
CA ALA A 409 -10.85 13.82 -11.93
C ALA A 409 -9.75 14.86 -12.13
N ILE A 410 -10.07 16.00 -12.76
CA ILE A 410 -9.14 17.12 -12.94
C ILE A 410 -8.60 17.62 -11.59
N ASN A 411 -9.47 17.82 -10.59
CA ASN A 411 -9.06 18.28 -9.26
C ASN A 411 -8.14 17.29 -8.54
N LYS A 412 -8.19 16.01 -8.90
CA LYS A 412 -7.30 14.97 -8.36
C LYS A 412 -6.07 14.71 -9.25
N GLY A 413 -5.83 15.53 -10.27
CA GLY A 413 -4.66 15.45 -11.16
C GLY A 413 -4.81 14.47 -12.33
N ILE A 414 -6.03 14.02 -12.62
CA ILE A 414 -6.30 12.99 -13.64
C ILE A 414 -6.62 13.67 -14.97
N ARG A 415 -5.91 13.26 -16.03
CA ARG A 415 -6.13 13.78 -17.40
C ARG A 415 -7.44 13.26 -18.00
N LEU A 416 -8.17 14.13 -18.70
CA LEU A 416 -9.47 13.83 -19.32
C LEU A 416 -9.46 12.63 -20.30
N PRO A 417 -8.46 12.47 -21.20
CA PRO A 417 -8.42 11.31 -22.08
C PRO A 417 -8.32 9.99 -21.31
N THR A 418 -7.55 9.99 -20.21
CA THR A 418 -7.39 8.81 -19.35
C THR A 418 -8.67 8.52 -18.59
N LEU A 419 -9.33 9.54 -18.03
CA LEU A 419 -10.62 9.39 -17.40
C LEU A 419 -11.65 8.76 -18.35
N ARG A 420 -11.73 9.22 -19.60
CA ARG A 420 -12.69 8.67 -20.57
C ARG A 420 -12.46 7.20 -20.85
N LYS A 421 -11.19 6.76 -20.90
CA LYS A 421 -10.85 5.35 -21.05
C LYS A 421 -11.26 4.55 -19.81
N VAL A 422 -11.00 5.06 -18.60
CA VAL A 422 -11.45 4.45 -17.34
C VAL A 422 -12.97 4.31 -17.35
N LEU A 423 -13.73 5.36 -17.66
CA LEU A 423 -15.19 5.33 -17.67
C LEU A 423 -15.77 4.38 -18.73
N ALA A 424 -15.16 4.30 -19.92
CA ALA A 424 -15.55 3.34 -20.95
C ALA A 424 -15.32 1.89 -20.50
N ASP A 425 -14.21 1.65 -19.79
CA ASP A 425 -13.78 0.34 -19.31
C ASP A 425 -14.54 -0.14 -18.06
N VAL A 426 -14.87 0.77 -17.14
CA VAL A 426 -15.79 0.52 -16.01
C VAL A 426 -17.10 -0.07 -16.54
N GLY A 427 -17.54 0.32 -17.74
CA GLY A 427 -18.60 -0.35 -18.48
C GLY A 427 -19.88 -0.52 -17.66
N LYS A 428 -20.34 -1.78 -17.49
CA LYS A 428 -21.52 -2.18 -16.70
C LYS A 428 -21.25 -2.29 -15.19
N LYS A 429 -20.01 -2.12 -14.70
CA LYS A 429 -19.77 -2.04 -13.25
C LYS A 429 -20.41 -0.76 -12.70
N GLN A 430 -20.98 -0.84 -11.50
CA GLN A 430 -21.87 0.22 -11.02
C GLN A 430 -21.12 1.52 -10.67
N TYR A 431 -19.85 1.48 -10.24
CA TYR A 431 -19.14 2.66 -9.71
C TYR A 431 -17.61 2.67 -9.94
N VAL A 432 -17.01 3.85 -9.80
CA VAL A 432 -15.56 4.11 -9.73
C VAL A 432 -15.22 4.92 -8.48
N LEU A 433 -14.11 4.58 -7.82
CA LEU A 433 -13.56 5.33 -6.69
C LEU A 433 -12.42 6.25 -7.18
N PHE A 434 -12.51 7.53 -6.83
CA PHE A 434 -11.40 8.47 -6.85
C PHE A 434 -10.93 8.71 -5.41
N ASP A 435 -9.69 8.32 -5.14
CA ASP A 435 -9.04 8.41 -3.85
C ASP A 435 -8.12 9.63 -3.83
N GLY A 436 -8.49 10.60 -3.00
CA GLY A 436 -7.73 11.82 -2.74
C GLY A 436 -7.01 11.81 -1.40
N CYS A 437 -6.84 10.65 -0.75
CA CYS A 437 -6.07 10.54 0.48
C CYS A 437 -4.60 10.92 0.20
N PRO A 438 -4.02 11.88 0.95
CA PRO A 438 -2.60 12.25 0.78
C PRO A 438 -1.63 11.09 1.05
N HIS A 439 -2.05 10.11 1.84
CA HIS A 439 -1.26 8.95 2.23
C HIS A 439 -1.39 7.77 1.26
N ALA A 440 -2.37 7.79 0.34
CA ALA A 440 -2.55 6.73 -0.63
C ALA A 440 -1.49 6.81 -1.76
N PRO A 441 -0.87 5.68 -2.17
CA PRO A 441 0.04 5.65 -3.31
C PRO A 441 -0.63 6.20 -4.57
N ALA A 442 0.10 7.02 -5.33
CA ALA A 442 -0.45 7.74 -6.48
C ALA A 442 -1.05 6.83 -7.56
N ASN A 443 -0.44 5.65 -7.77
CA ASN A 443 -0.92 4.64 -8.70
C ASN A 443 -2.21 3.92 -8.26
N THR A 444 -2.69 4.12 -7.02
CA THR A 444 -3.93 3.48 -6.50
C THR A 444 -5.13 4.43 -6.47
N ARG A 445 -4.96 5.66 -6.97
CA ARG A 445 -5.93 6.77 -6.83
C ARG A 445 -7.23 6.58 -7.60
N VAL A 446 -7.24 5.73 -8.62
CA VAL A 446 -8.44 5.42 -9.41
C VAL A 446 -8.63 3.92 -9.44
N ARG A 447 -9.73 3.44 -8.86
CA ARG A 447 -10.00 2.00 -8.77
C ARG A 447 -11.49 1.65 -8.77
N THR A 448 -11.80 0.40 -9.12
CA THR A 448 -13.12 -0.23 -8.91
C THR A 448 -12.97 -1.48 -8.04
N GLY A 449 -14.07 -2.03 -7.55
CA GLY A 449 -14.06 -3.23 -6.73
C GLY A 449 -13.51 -2.93 -5.33
N ILE A 450 -14.16 -2.03 -4.59
CA ILE A 450 -13.70 -1.63 -3.25
C ILE A 450 -14.23 -2.57 -2.17
N LEU A 451 -15.32 -3.29 -2.46
CA LEU A 451 -15.88 -4.22 -1.50
C LEU A 451 -14.98 -5.42 -1.40
N PRO A 452 -14.99 -6.08 -0.25
CA PRO A 452 -14.07 -7.17 -0.06
C PRO A 452 -14.24 -8.25 -1.14
N ASP A 453 -15.46 -8.69 -1.44
CA ASP A 453 -15.69 -9.83 -2.33
C ASP A 453 -15.61 -9.48 -3.83
N GLU A 454 -15.19 -8.25 -4.15
CA GLU A 454 -15.01 -7.79 -5.52
C GLU A 454 -13.53 -7.86 -5.93
N ARG A 455 -13.29 -8.19 -7.20
CA ARG A 455 -11.96 -8.04 -7.80
C ARG A 455 -11.64 -6.56 -7.97
N THR A 456 -10.61 -6.08 -7.28
CA THR A 456 -10.16 -4.70 -7.39
C THR A 456 -9.42 -4.49 -8.70
N ILE A 457 -9.84 -3.47 -9.45
CA ILE A 457 -9.14 -3.02 -10.65
C ILE A 457 -8.56 -1.65 -10.36
N ILE A 458 -7.24 -1.53 -10.46
CA ILE A 458 -6.51 -0.27 -10.32
C ILE A 458 -6.15 0.25 -11.70
N TYR A 459 -6.45 1.52 -11.93
CA TYR A 459 -6.09 2.23 -13.15
C TYR A 459 -4.83 3.04 -12.88
N ASP A 460 -3.68 2.53 -13.35
CA ASP A 460 -2.41 3.24 -13.21
C ASP A 460 -2.33 4.37 -14.25
N LEU A 461 -2.27 5.61 -13.74
CA LEU A 461 -2.28 6.82 -14.55
C LEU A 461 -0.87 7.42 -14.72
N GLU A 462 0.14 6.91 -14.02
CA GLU A 462 1.49 7.49 -13.99
C GLU A 462 2.38 6.95 -15.12
N LYS A 463 2.15 5.72 -15.58
CA LYS A 463 2.94 5.09 -16.66
C LYS A 463 2.59 5.52 -18.08
N GLN A 464 2.10 6.76 -18.27
CA GLN A 464 1.91 7.33 -19.61
C GLN A 464 3.21 7.67 -20.35
N PHE A 465 4.36 7.21 -19.85
CA PHE A 465 5.68 7.45 -20.43
C PHE A 465 6.43 6.12 -20.59
N VAL A 466 6.42 5.58 -21.81
CA VAL A 466 7.58 5.26 -22.68
C VAL A 466 7.05 4.93 -24.09
#